data_AF-A0A7J4I8S7-F1
#
_entry.id   AF-A0A7J4I8S7-F1
#
_cell.length_a   1.000
_cell.length_b   1.000
_cell.length_c   1.000
_cell.angle_alpha   90.00
_cell.angle_beta   90.00
_cell.angle_gamma   90.00
#
_symmetry.space_group_name_H-M   'P 1'
#
loop_
_entity.id
_entity.type
_entity.pdbx_description
1 polymer ?
#
loop_
_entity_poly.entity_id
_entity_poly.type
_entity_poly.pdbx_seq_one_letter_code
_entity_poly.pdbx_strand_id
1 'polypeptide(L)'
;MLLRVAGRLRSGRAGDINFRGFVEQVYAKGAVYATKNTAKLVSEDFEEVKIDLRSVEDVEERLISEHAGQSKAFPATKEKELAHQLLHILAKEKEEGETTADFEKRIKEDASKILGLNL
;
A
#
# COMPACT_ATOMS: atom_id res chain seq x y z
N MET A 1 -37.38 8.54 22.35
CA MET A 1 -36.60 7.29 22.30
C MET A 1 -35.74 7.33 21.05
N LEU A 2 -34.46 6.96 21.13
CA LEU A 2 -33.53 7.01 20.01
C LEU A 2 -33.03 5.58 19.72
N LEU A 3 -33.29 5.09 18.51
CA LEU A 3 -32.87 3.77 18.07
C LEU A 3 -31.65 3.90 17.14
N ARG A 4 -30.58 3.16 17.42
CA ARG A 4 -29.36 3.14 16.60
C ARG A 4 -29.15 1.73 16.07
N VAL A 5 -28.92 1.62 14.78
CA VAL A 5 -28.60 0.36 14.12
C VAL A 5 -27.19 0.49 13.56
N ALA A 6 -26.33 -0.48 13.87
CA ALA A 6 -24.96 -0.57 13.38
C ALA A 6 -24.73 -1.96 12.81
N GLY A 7 -23.87 -2.05 11.80
CA GLY A 7 -23.56 -3.31 11.14
C GLY A 7 -22.46 -3.12 10.10
N ARG A 8 -22.00 -4.24 9.54
CA ARG A 8 -21.03 -4.30 8.44
C ARG A 8 -21.66 -4.99 7.23
N LEU A 9 -21.17 -4.66 6.04
CA LEU A 9 -21.56 -5.38 4.82
C LEU A 9 -20.74 -6.66 4.72
N ARG A 10 -21.43 -7.81 4.65
CA ARG A 10 -20.78 -9.11 4.40
C ARG A 10 -20.29 -9.23 2.96
N SER A 11 -21.01 -8.64 2.01
CA SER A 11 -20.61 -8.58 0.60
C SER A 11 -21.34 -7.43 -0.11
N GLY A 12 -20.83 -7.02 -1.27
CA GLY A 12 -21.43 -5.97 -2.10
C GLY A 12 -21.07 -4.54 -1.67
N ARG A 13 -21.56 -3.54 -2.39
CA ARG A 13 -21.19 -2.12 -2.20
C ARG A 13 -22.19 -1.42 -1.29
N ALA A 14 -21.73 -0.37 -0.61
CA ALA A 14 -22.62 0.53 0.14
C ALA A 14 -23.75 1.13 -0.71
N GLY A 15 -23.53 1.27 -2.03
CA GLY A 15 -24.53 1.74 -2.99
C GLY A 15 -25.66 0.74 -3.28
N ASP A 16 -25.46 -0.55 -3.00
CA ASP A 16 -26.46 -1.61 -3.23
C ASP A 16 -27.57 -1.59 -2.15
N ILE A 17 -27.33 -0.90 -1.03
CA ILE A 17 -28.35 -0.74 0.02
C ILE A 17 -29.34 0.35 -0.40
N ASN A 18 -30.63 -0.03 -0.53
CA ASN A 18 -31.72 0.91 -0.71
C ASN A 18 -32.07 1.66 0.59
N PHE A 19 -31.21 2.59 0.98
CA PHE A 19 -31.42 3.44 2.15
C PHE A 19 -32.66 4.34 2.02
N ARG A 20 -33.04 4.71 0.80
CA ARG A 20 -34.20 5.57 0.56
C ARG A 20 -35.48 4.85 1.01
N GLY A 21 -35.70 3.64 0.50
CA GLY A 21 -36.87 2.82 0.87
C GLY A 21 -36.88 2.48 2.36
N PHE A 22 -35.71 2.24 2.97
CA PHE A 22 -35.62 2.04 4.42
C PHE A 22 -36.11 3.27 5.21
N VAL A 23 -35.61 4.47 4.86
CA VAL A 23 -35.98 5.72 5.53
C VAL A 23 -37.48 6.00 5.36
N GLU A 24 -38.04 5.78 4.17
CA GLU A 24 -39.48 5.92 3.90
C GLU A 24 -40.33 4.99 4.79
N GLN A 25 -39.94 3.72 4.92
CA GLN A 25 -40.65 2.78 5.80
C GLN A 25 -40.56 3.16 7.28
N VAL A 26 -39.44 3.73 7.72
CA VAL A 26 -39.26 4.18 9.10
C VAL A 26 -40.14 5.39 9.40
N TYR A 27 -40.25 6.34 8.47
CA TYR A 27 -41.19 7.46 8.58
C TYR A 27 -42.65 6.99 8.54
N ALA A 28 -43.00 6.05 7.65
CA ALA A 28 -44.34 5.47 7.59
C ALA A 28 -44.76 4.78 8.89
N LYS A 29 -43.80 4.28 9.68
CA LYS A 29 -44.02 3.68 11.00
C LYS A 29 -44.02 4.70 12.15
N GLY A 30 -43.99 6.00 11.86
CA GLY A 30 -44.15 7.07 12.84
C GLY A 30 -42.85 7.66 13.40
N ALA A 31 -41.70 7.43 12.78
CA ALA A 31 -40.47 8.10 13.18
C ALA A 31 -40.55 9.61 12.91
N VAL A 32 -40.12 10.41 13.87
CA VAL A 32 -40.06 11.88 13.72
C VAL A 32 -38.82 12.30 12.92
N TYR A 33 -37.74 11.53 12.99
CA TYR A 33 -36.47 11.83 12.32
C TYR A 33 -35.64 10.57 12.11
N ALA A 34 -35.09 10.40 10.91
CA ALA A 34 -34.22 9.30 10.55
C ALA A 34 -33.02 9.80 9.73
N THR A 35 -31.82 9.37 10.11
CA THR A 35 -30.57 9.70 9.40
C THR A 35 -29.72 8.45 9.22
N LYS A 36 -28.87 8.46 8.20
CA LYS A 36 -27.88 7.41 7.97
C LYS A 36 -26.48 7.99 8.07
N ASN A 37 -25.56 7.20 8.62
CA ASN A 37 -24.13 7.45 8.51
C ASN A 37 -23.51 6.26 7.78
N THR A 38 -23.09 6.48 6.53
CA THR A 38 -22.46 5.46 5.70
C THR A 38 -20.94 5.65 5.59
N ALA A 39 -20.37 6.65 6.27
CA ALA A 39 -18.94 6.98 6.14
C ALA A 39 -18.02 5.87 6.69
N LYS A 40 -18.53 5.03 7.59
CA LYS A 40 -17.80 3.89 8.16
C LYS A 40 -18.32 2.54 7.65
N LEU A 41 -19.19 2.54 6.64
CA LEU A 41 -19.77 1.30 6.13
C LEU A 41 -18.82 0.69 5.09
N VAL A 42 -18.05 -0.29 5.56
CA VAL A 42 -17.10 -1.06 4.74
C VAL A 42 -17.68 -2.43 4.42
N SER A 43 -17.41 -2.95 3.22
CA SER A 43 -17.64 -4.35 2.89
C SER A 43 -16.43 -5.18 3.30
N GLU A 44 -16.68 -6.44 3.70
CA GLU A 44 -15.64 -7.45 3.94
C GLU A 44 -14.72 -7.56 2.71
N ASP A 45 -15.31 -7.55 1.50
CA ASP A 45 -14.59 -7.48 0.22
C ASP A 45 -13.64 -6.27 0.10
N PHE A 46 -13.92 -5.13 0.76
CA PHE A 46 -13.09 -3.92 0.67
C PHE A 46 -11.86 -3.97 1.61
N GLU A 47 -11.88 -4.83 2.64
CA GLU A 47 -10.66 -5.18 3.38
C GLU A 47 -9.80 -6.18 2.59
N GLU A 48 -10.42 -7.07 1.81
CA GLU A 48 -9.71 -7.99 0.91
C GLU A 48 -9.10 -7.26 -0.31
N VAL A 49 -9.75 -6.19 -0.81
CA VAL A 49 -9.29 -5.36 -1.96
C VAL A 49 -8.27 -4.29 -1.54
N LYS A 50 -7.34 -4.64 -0.66
CA LYS A 50 -6.00 -4.02 -0.61
C LYS A 50 -4.87 -4.95 -1.05
N ILE A 51 -5.21 -6.16 -1.52
CA ILE A 51 -4.23 -7.14 -1.98
C ILE A 51 -4.67 -7.68 -3.35
N ASP A 52 -4.93 -6.80 -4.32
CA ASP A 52 -4.93 -7.23 -5.73
C ASP A 52 -4.71 -6.07 -6.71
N LEU A 53 -3.61 -5.35 -6.51
CA LEU A 53 -2.95 -4.61 -7.56
C LEU A 53 -1.52 -5.08 -7.53
N ARG A 54 -1.00 -5.54 -8.66
CA ARG A 54 0.42 -5.79 -8.90
C ARG A 54 1.16 -4.48 -8.60
N SER A 55 1.52 -4.24 -7.35
CA SER A 55 2.22 -3.03 -6.94
C SER A 55 3.60 -3.07 -7.60
N VAL A 56 4.22 -1.90 -7.81
CA VAL A 56 5.58 -1.86 -8.37
C VAL A 56 6.50 -2.71 -7.50
N GLU A 57 6.27 -2.67 -6.19
CA GLU A 57 6.92 -3.43 -5.15
C GLU A 57 6.74 -4.95 -5.33
N ASP A 58 5.54 -5.43 -5.66
CA ASP A 58 5.31 -6.87 -5.94
C ASP A 58 6.01 -7.33 -7.22
N VAL A 59 6.07 -6.46 -8.24
CA VAL A 59 6.77 -6.76 -9.49
C VAL A 59 8.28 -6.80 -9.25
N GLU A 60 8.82 -5.84 -8.49
CA GLU A 60 10.22 -5.79 -8.08
C GLU A 60 10.61 -7.02 -7.28
N GLU A 61 9.85 -7.37 -6.22
CA GLU A 61 10.12 -8.54 -5.38
C GLU A 61 10.14 -9.83 -6.20
N ARG A 62 9.20 -9.99 -7.14
CA ARG A 62 9.17 -11.14 -8.04
C ARG A 62 10.40 -11.21 -8.94
N LEU A 63 10.76 -10.09 -9.59
CA LEU A 63 11.91 -10.05 -10.50
C LEU A 63 13.23 -10.31 -9.75
N ILE A 64 13.40 -9.70 -8.58
CA ILE A 64 14.55 -9.92 -7.68
C ILE A 64 14.58 -11.40 -7.26
N SER A 65 13.44 -11.96 -6.90
CA SER A 65 13.33 -13.36 -6.50
C SER A 65 13.63 -14.35 -7.63
N GLU A 66 13.22 -14.06 -8.87
CA GLU A 66 13.48 -14.89 -10.06
C GLU A 66 14.97 -14.94 -10.43
N HIS A 67 15.72 -13.86 -10.15
CA HIS A 67 17.14 -13.76 -10.52
C HIS A 67 18.11 -14.00 -9.36
N ALA A 68 17.61 -14.09 -8.13
CA ALA A 68 18.44 -14.38 -6.96
C ALA A 68 19.08 -15.77 -7.04
N GLY A 69 20.36 -15.86 -6.71
CA GLY A 69 21.17 -17.07 -6.74
C GLY A 69 21.81 -17.37 -8.10
N GLN A 70 21.64 -16.48 -9.10
CA GLN A 70 22.38 -16.60 -10.37
C GLN A 70 23.85 -16.20 -10.20
N SER A 71 24.15 -15.29 -9.28
CA SER A 71 25.52 -14.91 -8.94
C SER A 71 26.18 -15.95 -8.03
N LYS A 72 27.45 -16.27 -8.31
CA LYS A 72 28.29 -17.06 -7.40
C LYS A 72 28.96 -16.21 -6.31
N ALA A 73 28.83 -14.89 -6.38
CA ALA A 73 29.50 -13.97 -5.47
C ALA A 73 28.85 -13.94 -4.08
N PHE A 74 27.53 -14.18 -3.99
CA PHE A 74 26.76 -14.10 -2.76
C PHE A 74 25.70 -15.21 -2.69
N PRO A 75 25.30 -15.66 -1.48
CA PRO A 75 24.10 -16.46 -1.31
C PRO A 75 22.86 -15.71 -1.80
N ALA A 76 21.86 -16.43 -2.32
CA ALA A 76 20.64 -15.83 -2.86
C ALA A 76 19.93 -14.88 -1.88
N THR A 77 19.92 -15.20 -0.58
CA THR A 77 19.34 -14.32 0.45
C THR A 77 20.05 -12.98 0.55
N LYS A 78 21.39 -13.00 0.52
CA LYS A 78 22.22 -11.79 0.56
C LYS A 78 22.13 -11.01 -0.75
N GLU A 79 22.02 -11.70 -1.89
CA GLU A 79 21.82 -11.05 -3.19
C GLU A 79 20.51 -10.27 -3.24
N LYS A 80 19.40 -10.84 -2.73
CA LYS A 80 18.13 -10.12 -2.60
C LYS A 80 18.27 -8.89 -1.72
N GLU A 81 18.83 -9.06 -0.52
CA GLU A 81 19.03 -7.96 0.43
C GLU A 81 19.81 -6.81 -0.21
N LEU A 82 20.93 -7.11 -0.87
CA LEU A 82 21.73 -6.11 -1.59
C LEU A 82 20.94 -5.44 -2.71
N ALA A 83 20.15 -6.20 -3.49
CA ALA A 83 19.34 -5.66 -4.57
C ALA A 83 18.31 -4.62 -4.06
N HIS A 84 17.59 -4.92 -2.97
CA HIS A 84 16.65 -3.97 -2.38
C HIS A 84 17.34 -2.71 -1.86
N GLN A 85 18.45 -2.86 -1.14
CA GLN A 85 19.15 -1.71 -0.57
C GLN A 85 19.76 -0.83 -1.68
N LEU A 86 20.26 -1.42 -2.76
CA LEU A 86 20.79 -0.68 -3.92
C LEU A 86 19.69 0.06 -4.67
N LEU A 87 18.55 -0.58 -4.95
CA LEU A 87 17.40 0.08 -5.58
C LEU A 87 16.98 1.31 -4.79
N HIS A 88 16.93 1.20 -3.46
CA HIS A 88 16.58 2.33 -2.60
C HIS A 88 17.54 3.51 -2.72
N ILE A 89 18.86 3.28 -2.77
CA ILE A 89 19.83 4.37 -2.97
C ILE A 89 19.73 4.95 -4.38
N LEU A 90 19.65 4.10 -5.39
CA LEU A 90 19.64 4.54 -6.79
C LEU A 90 18.37 5.31 -7.14
N ALA A 91 17.29 5.12 -6.37
CA ALA A 91 16.08 5.93 -6.46
C ALA A 91 16.15 7.29 -5.73
N LYS A 92 17.21 7.57 -4.96
CA LYS A 92 17.36 8.86 -4.28
C LYS A 92 17.56 9.98 -5.30
N GLU A 93 16.87 11.08 -5.09
CA GLU A 93 17.05 12.29 -5.88
C GLU A 93 18.16 13.18 -5.31
N LYS A 94 18.56 14.16 -6.14
CA LYS A 94 19.51 15.19 -5.78
C LYS A 94 18.88 16.16 -4.78
N GLU A 95 19.62 16.48 -3.71
CA GLU A 95 19.14 17.36 -2.65
C GLU A 95 19.22 18.85 -3.06
N GLU A 96 18.43 19.70 -2.39
CA GLU A 96 18.44 21.14 -2.63
C GLU A 96 19.80 21.74 -2.24
N GLY A 97 20.44 22.45 -3.16
CA GLY A 97 21.77 23.03 -2.95
C GLY A 97 22.95 22.05 -3.14
N GLU A 98 22.68 20.77 -3.43
CA GLU A 98 23.71 19.79 -3.76
C GLU A 98 24.31 20.07 -5.14
N THR A 99 25.62 19.91 -5.33
CA THR A 99 26.21 19.93 -6.69
C THR A 99 26.06 18.56 -7.35
N THR A 100 26.18 18.47 -8.68
CA THR A 100 26.13 17.15 -9.34
C THR A 100 27.28 16.24 -8.89
N ALA A 101 28.47 16.82 -8.65
CA ALA A 101 29.62 16.06 -8.15
C ALA A 101 29.38 15.52 -6.73
N ASP A 102 28.77 16.33 -5.85
CA ASP A 102 28.46 15.90 -4.48
C ASP A 102 27.39 14.81 -4.47
N PHE A 103 26.36 14.93 -5.31
CA PHE A 103 25.33 13.91 -5.50
C PHE A 103 25.93 12.57 -5.93
N GLU A 104 26.72 12.58 -7.01
CA GLU A 104 27.37 11.36 -7.50
C GLU A 104 28.29 10.74 -6.45
N LYS A 105 29.03 11.57 -5.71
CA LYS A 105 29.90 11.13 -4.63
C LYS A 105 29.09 10.47 -3.52
N ARG A 106 28.01 11.10 -3.05
CA ARG A 106 27.11 10.56 -2.00
C ARG A 106 26.50 9.23 -2.40
N ILE A 107 25.97 9.13 -3.61
CA ILE A 107 25.37 7.88 -4.13
C ILE A 107 26.43 6.75 -4.19
N LYS A 108 27.64 7.06 -4.68
CA LYS A 108 28.75 6.09 -4.70
C LYS A 108 29.18 5.65 -3.31
N GLU A 109 29.32 6.58 -2.36
CA GLU A 109 29.68 6.26 -0.98
C GLU A 109 28.63 5.39 -0.30
N ASP A 110 27.34 5.70 -0.48
CA ASP A 110 26.25 4.90 0.09
C ASP A 110 26.20 3.49 -0.54
N ALA A 111 26.36 3.38 -1.86
CA ALA A 111 26.39 2.08 -2.55
C ALA A 111 27.62 1.24 -2.13
N SER A 112 28.77 1.88 -1.92
CA SER A 112 30.00 1.22 -1.48
C SER A 112 29.86 0.64 -0.07
N LYS A 113 29.20 1.37 0.83
CA LYS A 113 28.88 0.90 2.19
C LYS A 113 28.00 -0.34 2.18
N ILE A 114 26.95 -0.37 1.34
CA ILE A 114 26.09 -1.56 1.17
C ILE A 114 26.90 -2.75 0.69
N LEU A 115 27.71 -2.55 -0.35
CA LEU A 115 28.49 -3.63 -0.96
C LEU A 115 29.67 -4.08 -0.08
N GLY A 116 29.97 -3.34 1.00
CA GLY A 116 31.15 -3.59 1.84
C GLY A 116 32.46 -3.36 1.08
N LEU A 117 32.44 -2.51 0.06
CA LEU A 117 33.61 -2.15 -0.75
C LEU A 117 34.18 -0.82 -0.24
N ASN A 118 35.49 -0.75 -0.06
CA ASN A 118 36.19 0.52 0.06
C ASN A 118 36.57 0.98 -1.35
N LEU A 119 35.72 1.80 -1.96
CA LEU A 119 35.92 2.41 -3.29
C LEU A 119 36.47 3.83 -3.18
#